data_AF-A0A3C0B531-F1
#
_entry.id   AF-A0A3C0B531-F1
#
_cell.length_a   1.000
_cell.length_b   1.000
_cell.length_c   1.000
_cell.angle_alpha   90.00
_cell.angle_beta   90.00
_cell.angle_gamma   90.00
#
_symmetry.space_group_name_H-M   'P 1'
#
loop_
_entity.id
_entity.type
_entity.pdbx_description
1 polymer ?
#
loop_
_entity_poly.entity_id
_entity_poly.type
_entity_poly.pdbx_seq_one_letter_code
_entity_poly.pdbx_strand_id
1 'polypeptide(L)'
;MKRKLLIYSKQSPEEGFITWPSSYIGYTLIKYKPGLGDWGKYGLSPLVNLFWFLFSLGHYTVLVLMDDKTVVHYSYLTPKVFRFPFMKKGDVQVGPCVTHASYRGQGVFSQVLSLIPLLYPDKNITIWTYTTEDDIAAQKAFRNAGYSFITFAEMSLRTKIVRLLK
;
A
#
# COMPACT_ATOMS: atom_id res chain seq x y z
N MET A 1 23.80 5.05 6.92
CA MET A 1 22.62 5.65 7.59
C MET A 1 21.40 4.75 7.40
N LYS A 2 20.69 4.46 8.49
CA LYS A 2 19.47 3.65 8.51
C LYS A 2 18.32 4.50 9.05
N ARG A 3 17.09 4.17 8.66
CA ARG A 3 15.87 4.77 9.21
C ARG A 3 15.07 3.72 9.96
N LYS A 4 14.71 4.02 11.21
CA LYS A 4 13.83 3.17 12.01
C LYS A 4 12.39 3.28 11.50
N LEU A 5 11.70 2.15 11.47
CA LEU A 5 10.33 2.02 10.99
C LEU A 5 9.52 1.18 11.99
N LEU A 6 8.21 1.42 12.03
CA LEU A 6 7.24 0.56 12.67
C LEU A 6 6.59 -0.29 11.58
N ILE A 7 6.56 -1.61 11.78
CA ILE A 7 5.93 -2.55 10.86
C ILE A 7 4.54 -2.89 11.40
N TYR A 8 3.56 -2.82 10.51
CA TYR A 8 2.19 -3.21 10.75
C TYR A 8 1.79 -4.30 9.77
N SER A 9 0.91 -5.19 10.21
CA SER A 9 0.31 -6.17 9.31
C SER A 9 -1.15 -6.45 9.64
N LYS A 10 -1.86 -6.98 8.64
CA LYS A 10 -3.21 -7.48 8.77
C LYS A 10 -3.34 -8.74 7.93
N GLN A 11 -3.91 -9.80 8.49
CA GLN A 11 -4.22 -10.99 7.71
C GLN A 11 -5.40 -10.71 6.79
N SER A 12 -5.33 -11.25 5.59
CA SER A 12 -6.46 -11.27 4.70
C SER A 12 -7.52 -12.27 5.19
N PRO A 13 -8.82 -11.96 5.07
CA PRO A 13 -9.86 -12.94 5.36
C PRO A 13 -9.96 -14.01 4.26
N GLU A 14 -10.65 -15.11 4.59
CA GLU A 14 -10.98 -16.17 3.62
C GLU A 14 -12.07 -15.70 2.64
N GLU A 15 -13.00 -14.87 3.09
CA GLU A 15 -14.03 -14.24 2.27
C GLU A 15 -13.69 -12.79 1.97
N GLY A 16 -13.93 -12.35 0.74
CA GLY A 16 -13.69 -10.97 0.31
C GLY A 16 -14.35 -10.70 -1.04
N PHE A 17 -13.84 -9.70 -1.74
CA PHE A 17 -14.36 -9.33 -3.06
C PHE A 17 -13.94 -10.35 -4.12
N ILE A 18 -14.93 -10.96 -4.77
CA ILE A 18 -14.70 -11.82 -5.95
C ILE A 18 -14.18 -10.98 -7.13
N THR A 19 -14.73 -9.78 -7.29
CA THR A 19 -14.35 -8.81 -8.32
C THR A 19 -14.05 -7.46 -7.70
N TRP A 20 -13.11 -6.72 -8.30
CA TRP A 20 -12.80 -5.39 -7.79
C TRP A 20 -14.01 -4.45 -7.90
N PRO A 21 -14.40 -3.75 -6.81
CA PRO A 21 -15.55 -2.87 -6.86
C PRO A 21 -15.21 -1.65 -7.74
N SER A 22 -16.19 -1.16 -8.49
CA SER A 22 -16.05 0.04 -9.33
C SER A 22 -16.05 1.34 -8.53
N SER A 23 -16.55 1.31 -7.30
CA SER A 23 -16.60 2.45 -6.38
C SER A 23 -16.38 2.02 -4.94
N TYR A 24 -15.84 2.92 -4.13
CA TYR A 24 -15.66 2.72 -2.70
C TYR A 24 -15.79 4.05 -1.97
N ILE A 25 -16.51 4.07 -0.84
CA ILE A 25 -16.77 5.27 0.00
C ILE A 25 -17.22 6.51 -0.79
N GLY A 26 -18.01 6.33 -1.85
CA GLY A 26 -18.51 7.42 -2.69
C GLY A 26 -17.58 7.86 -3.83
N TYR A 27 -16.38 7.28 -3.95
CA TYR A 27 -15.43 7.59 -5.02
C TYR A 27 -15.32 6.45 -6.02
N THR A 28 -14.92 6.76 -7.26
CA THR A 28 -14.60 5.75 -8.26
C THR A 28 -13.31 5.04 -7.89
N LEU A 29 -13.32 3.71 -7.86
CA LEU A 29 -12.17 2.88 -7.52
C LEU A 29 -11.55 2.29 -8.80
N ILE A 30 -10.25 2.50 -8.97
CA ILE A 30 -9.54 2.09 -10.19
C ILE A 30 -8.40 1.13 -9.84
N LYS A 31 -8.42 -0.03 -10.52
CA LYS A 31 -7.27 -0.92 -10.74
C LYS A 31 -6.35 -0.29 -11.76
N TYR A 32 -5.24 0.30 -11.32
CA TYR A 32 -4.25 0.81 -12.24
C TYR A 32 -2.98 -0.04 -12.23
N LYS A 33 -2.67 -0.66 -13.38
CA LYS A 33 -1.44 -1.43 -13.59
C LYS A 33 -0.55 -0.69 -14.58
N PRO A 34 0.48 0.02 -14.12
CA PRO A 34 1.37 0.74 -15.02
C PRO A 34 2.09 -0.24 -15.95
N GLY A 35 1.91 -0.07 -17.26
CA GLY A 35 2.58 -0.83 -18.31
C GLY A 35 3.29 0.10 -19.29
N LEU A 36 4.17 -0.40 -20.15
CA LEU A 36 4.97 0.38 -21.11
C LEU A 36 4.09 1.41 -21.86
N GLY A 37 4.25 2.70 -21.53
CA GLY A 37 3.51 3.82 -22.15
C GLY A 37 2.53 4.59 -21.25
N ASP A 38 2.08 4.03 -20.12
CA ASP A 38 1.04 4.65 -19.28
C ASP A 38 1.57 5.28 -17.96
N TRP A 39 2.88 5.50 -17.80
CA TRP A 39 3.55 5.55 -16.49
C TRP A 39 3.26 6.80 -15.64
N GLY A 40 2.65 7.82 -16.23
CA GLY A 40 2.31 9.07 -15.55
C GLY A 40 0.82 9.24 -15.24
N LYS A 41 -0.01 8.22 -15.48
CA LYS A 41 -1.46 8.34 -15.31
C LYS A 41 -1.81 8.71 -13.87
N TYR A 42 -2.88 9.48 -13.70
CA TYR A 42 -3.38 9.93 -12.39
C TYR A 42 -2.36 10.79 -11.61
N GLY A 43 -1.50 11.53 -12.31
CA GLY A 43 -0.50 12.39 -11.68
C GLY A 43 0.56 11.63 -10.87
N LEU A 44 0.68 10.31 -11.11
CA LEU A 44 1.66 9.46 -10.45
C LEU A 44 3.04 9.67 -11.07
N SER A 45 4.08 9.59 -10.24
CA SER A 45 5.45 9.78 -10.71
C SER A 45 5.89 8.64 -11.62
N PRO A 46 6.29 8.91 -12.88
CA PRO A 46 6.82 7.88 -13.78
C PRO A 46 8.06 7.17 -13.22
N LEU A 47 8.89 7.88 -12.44
CA LEU A 47 10.07 7.30 -11.80
C LEU A 47 9.71 6.31 -10.70
N VAL A 48 8.67 6.61 -9.89
CA VAL A 48 8.17 5.68 -8.87
C VAL A 48 7.55 4.45 -9.53
N ASN A 49 6.81 4.65 -10.63
CA ASN A 49 6.26 3.56 -11.40
C ASN A 49 7.35 2.69 -12.05
N LEU A 50 8.38 3.29 -12.65
CA LEU A 50 9.56 2.57 -13.17
C LEU A 50 10.22 1.71 -12.09
N PHE A 51 10.47 2.33 -10.94
CA PHE A 51 11.09 1.67 -9.79
C PHE A 51 10.30 0.40 -9.43
N TRP A 52 8.99 0.53 -9.25
CA TRP A 52 8.16 -0.62 -8.87
C TRP A 52 8.00 -1.62 -10.00
N PHE A 53 7.91 -1.19 -11.25
CA PHE A 53 7.87 -2.06 -12.41
C PHE A 53 9.11 -2.97 -12.46
N LEU A 54 10.31 -2.41 -12.33
CA LEU A 54 11.54 -3.20 -12.34
C LEU A 54 11.62 -4.16 -11.15
N PHE A 55 11.32 -3.68 -9.94
CA PHE A 55 11.54 -4.49 -8.75
C PHE A 55 10.45 -5.52 -8.46
N SER A 56 9.24 -5.30 -8.96
CA SER A 56 8.17 -6.30 -8.94
C SER A 56 8.09 -7.12 -10.23
N LEU A 57 8.97 -6.89 -11.22
CA LEU A 57 8.89 -7.48 -12.55
C LEU A 57 7.51 -7.24 -13.21
N GLY A 58 6.94 -6.05 -13.01
CA GLY A 58 5.62 -5.66 -13.49
C GLY A 58 4.45 -6.17 -12.65
N HIS A 59 4.68 -6.93 -11.57
CA HIS A 59 3.64 -7.54 -10.74
C HIS A 59 3.12 -6.64 -9.61
N TYR A 60 3.10 -5.32 -9.78
CA TYR A 60 2.47 -4.40 -8.82
C TYR A 60 1.17 -3.82 -9.37
N THR A 61 0.38 -3.22 -8.48
CA THR A 61 -0.84 -2.50 -8.85
C THR A 61 -0.96 -1.25 -8.00
N VAL A 62 -1.49 -0.18 -8.57
CA VAL A 62 -1.84 1.03 -7.84
C VAL A 62 -3.35 1.07 -7.73
N LEU A 63 -3.84 1.10 -6.49
CA LEU A 63 -5.23 1.34 -6.19
C LEU A 63 -5.43 2.85 -6.17
N VAL A 64 -6.32 3.38 -7.01
CA VAL A 64 -6.58 4.82 -7.15
C VAL A 64 -8.06 5.09 -6.85
N LEU A 65 -8.33 6.05 -5.96
CA LEU A 65 -9.66 6.60 -5.73
C LEU A 65 -9.77 7.94 -6.46
N MET A 66 -10.82 8.08 -7.26
CA MET A 66 -11.10 9.27 -8.06
C MET A 66 -12.41 9.91 -7.62
N ASP A 67 -12.36 11.23 -7.44
CA ASP A 67 -13.52 12.11 -7.39
C ASP A 67 -13.56 12.86 -8.73
N ASP A 68 -14.35 12.32 -9.65
CA ASP A 68 -14.34 12.67 -11.08
C ASP A 68 -12.93 12.67 -11.70
N LYS A 69 -12.32 13.85 -11.85
CA LYS A 69 -10.99 14.05 -12.45
C LYS A 69 -9.88 14.20 -11.39
N THR A 70 -10.23 14.25 -10.12
CA THR A 70 -9.32 14.47 -9.01
C THR A 70 -8.93 13.15 -8.36
N VAL A 71 -7.62 12.92 -8.20
CA VAL A 71 -7.12 11.77 -7.45
C VAL A 71 -7.25 12.05 -5.97
N VAL A 72 -8.22 11.39 -5.32
CA VAL A 72 -8.48 11.51 -3.89
C VAL A 72 -7.39 10.81 -3.09
N HIS A 73 -7.07 9.58 -3.50
CA HIS A 73 -6.10 8.74 -2.82
C HIS A 73 -5.47 7.75 -3.79
N TYR A 74 -4.21 7.39 -3.54
CA TYR A 74 -3.63 6.20 -4.14
C TYR A 74 -2.81 5.39 -3.13
N SER A 75 -2.79 4.08 -3.34
CA SER A 75 -1.97 3.13 -2.60
C SER A 75 -1.30 2.16 -3.56
N TYR A 76 0.03 2.03 -3.47
CA TYR A 76 0.76 1.00 -4.20
C TYR A 76 0.61 -0.33 -3.49
N LEU A 77 0.30 -1.38 -4.24
CA LEU A 77 0.17 -2.76 -3.80
C LEU A 77 1.26 -3.54 -4.51
N THR A 78 2.30 -3.90 -3.77
CA THR A 78 3.49 -4.56 -4.33
C THR A 78 3.61 -5.98 -3.75
N PRO A 79 4.05 -6.96 -4.54
CA PRO A 79 4.24 -8.32 -4.06
C PRO A 79 5.52 -8.39 -3.22
N LYS A 80 5.86 -9.57 -2.71
CA LYS A 80 7.21 -9.83 -2.20
C LYS A 80 8.26 -9.45 -3.24
N VAL A 81 9.17 -8.57 -2.83
CA VAL A 81 10.38 -8.18 -3.57
C VAL A 81 11.58 -8.21 -2.63
N PHE A 82 12.81 -8.19 -3.17
CA PHE A 82 14.06 -8.21 -2.38
C PHE A 82 14.13 -7.08 -1.32
N ARG A 83 13.40 -5.98 -1.54
CA ARG A 83 13.26 -4.87 -0.58
C ARG A 83 12.61 -5.29 0.73
N PHE A 84 11.74 -6.30 0.69
CA PHE A 84 10.94 -6.80 1.81
C PHE A 84 11.21 -8.30 2.03
N PRO A 85 12.43 -8.68 2.46
CA PRO A 85 12.84 -10.08 2.55
C PRO A 85 12.01 -10.91 3.54
N PHE A 86 11.36 -10.27 4.50
CA PHE A 86 10.52 -10.90 5.53
C PHE A 86 9.14 -11.33 5.02
N MET A 87 8.67 -10.81 3.88
CA MET A 87 7.39 -11.20 3.30
C MET A 87 7.45 -12.63 2.76
N LYS A 88 6.33 -13.36 2.83
CA LYS A 88 6.15 -14.65 2.17
C LYS A 88 5.72 -14.46 0.71
N LYS A 89 5.80 -15.51 -0.10
CA LYS A 89 5.23 -15.48 -1.45
C LYS A 89 3.70 -15.35 -1.31
N GLY A 90 3.08 -14.43 -2.05
CA GLY A 90 1.65 -14.13 -1.96
C GLY A 90 1.33 -12.92 -1.08
N ASP A 91 2.20 -12.59 -0.12
CA ASP A 91 2.04 -11.38 0.70
C ASP A 91 2.07 -10.11 -0.16
N VAL A 92 1.36 -9.10 0.32
CA VAL A 92 1.22 -7.80 -0.33
C VAL A 92 1.77 -6.73 0.59
N GLN A 93 2.66 -5.89 0.09
CA GLN A 93 3.04 -4.65 0.75
C GLN A 93 2.16 -3.51 0.22
N VAL A 94 1.72 -2.67 1.14
CA VAL A 94 0.97 -1.44 0.87
C VAL A 94 1.90 -0.25 1.10
N GLY A 95 2.10 0.54 0.04
CA GLY A 95 2.85 1.78 0.09
C GLY A 95 3.82 1.98 -1.08
N PRO A 96 4.15 3.23 -1.45
CA PRO A 96 3.72 4.47 -0.81
C PRO A 96 2.22 4.75 -0.99
N CYS A 97 1.64 5.48 -0.04
CA CYS A 97 0.24 5.90 -0.06
C CYS A 97 0.17 7.42 0.07
N VAL A 98 -0.72 8.06 -0.70
CA VAL A 98 -0.95 9.49 -0.57
C VAL A 98 -2.43 9.78 -0.67
N THR A 99 -2.93 10.57 0.28
CA THR A 99 -4.25 11.19 0.22
C THR A 99 -4.07 12.65 -0.17
N HIS A 100 -4.85 13.11 -1.15
CA HIS A 100 -4.88 14.50 -1.57
C HIS A 100 -5.23 15.41 -0.39
N ALA A 101 -4.60 16.58 -0.31
CA ALA A 101 -4.63 17.44 0.86
C ALA A 101 -6.07 17.78 1.32
N SER A 102 -6.95 18.12 0.38
CA SER A 102 -8.36 18.46 0.64
C SER A 102 -9.21 17.31 1.20
N TYR A 103 -8.74 16.06 1.08
CA TYR A 103 -9.46 14.86 1.52
C TYR A 103 -8.82 14.21 2.77
N ARG A 104 -7.77 14.82 3.32
CA ARG A 104 -7.16 14.37 4.58
C ARG A 104 -8.08 14.64 5.76
N GLY A 105 -7.93 13.86 6.83
CA GLY A 105 -8.77 13.98 8.03
C GLY A 105 -10.17 13.38 7.92
N GLN A 106 -10.62 13.00 6.71
CA GLN A 106 -11.94 12.43 6.46
C GLN A 106 -12.00 10.89 6.54
N GLY A 107 -10.94 10.25 7.05
CA GLY A 107 -10.88 8.78 7.19
C GLY A 107 -10.62 7.99 5.90
N VAL A 108 -10.45 8.65 4.75
CA VAL A 108 -10.19 8.01 3.44
C VAL A 108 -9.08 6.96 3.53
N PHE A 109 -7.92 7.32 4.09
CA PHE A 109 -6.79 6.41 4.15
C PHE A 109 -7.08 5.16 4.98
N SER A 110 -7.70 5.29 6.16
CA SER A 110 -8.10 4.15 7.00
C SER A 110 -9.14 3.26 6.30
N GLN A 111 -10.09 3.85 5.57
CA GLN A 111 -11.09 3.07 4.82
C GLN A 111 -10.43 2.29 3.68
N VAL A 112 -9.53 2.91 2.92
CA VAL A 112 -8.76 2.21 1.87
C VAL A 112 -7.93 1.07 2.45
N LEU A 113 -7.27 1.29 3.61
CA LEU A 113 -6.55 0.22 4.30
C LEU A 113 -7.46 -0.93 4.76
N SER A 114 -8.69 -0.63 5.21
CA SER A 114 -9.67 -1.65 5.55
C SER A 114 -10.12 -2.46 4.34
N LEU A 115 -10.19 -1.84 3.16
CA LEU A 115 -10.55 -2.48 1.90
C LEU A 115 -9.47 -3.46 1.42
N ILE A 116 -8.19 -3.09 1.49
CA ILE A 116 -7.11 -3.83 0.81
C ILE A 116 -7.09 -5.33 1.12
N PRO A 117 -7.18 -5.82 2.37
CA PRO A 117 -7.24 -7.25 2.65
C PRO A 117 -8.39 -7.96 1.91
N LEU A 118 -9.56 -7.32 1.81
CA LEU A 118 -10.72 -7.89 1.12
C LEU A 118 -10.50 -8.08 -0.38
N LEU A 119 -9.47 -7.44 -0.96
CA LEU A 119 -9.11 -7.57 -2.38
C LEU A 119 -8.24 -8.80 -2.67
N TYR A 120 -7.78 -9.49 -1.63
CA TYR A 120 -6.91 -10.66 -1.70
C TYR A 120 -7.47 -11.79 -0.82
N PRO A 121 -8.69 -12.30 -1.04
CA PRO A 121 -9.38 -13.24 -0.14
C PRO A 121 -8.67 -14.60 -0.07
N ASP A 122 -7.69 -14.71 0.81
CA ASP A 122 -6.90 -15.89 1.12
C ASP A 122 -6.27 -15.69 2.49
N LYS A 123 -6.66 -16.49 3.48
CA LYS A 123 -6.16 -16.42 4.87
C LYS A 123 -4.65 -16.64 5.03
N ASN A 124 -3.97 -17.08 3.98
CA ASN A 124 -2.51 -17.22 3.96
C ASN A 124 -1.79 -15.94 3.53
N ILE A 125 -2.51 -14.95 2.98
CA ILE A 125 -1.94 -13.68 2.52
C ILE A 125 -1.91 -12.68 3.68
N THR A 126 -0.71 -12.20 4.00
CA THR A 126 -0.53 -11.10 4.94
C THR A 126 -0.35 -9.79 4.18
N ILE A 127 -1.11 -8.77 4.58
CA ILE A 127 -0.94 -7.40 4.10
C ILE A 127 0.02 -6.66 5.04
N TRP A 128 1.15 -6.21 4.50
CA TRP A 128 2.21 -5.53 5.23
C TRP A 128 2.23 -4.04 4.91
N THR A 129 2.52 -3.21 5.91
CA THR A 129 2.81 -1.80 5.73
C THR A 129 3.80 -1.33 6.78
N TYR A 130 4.36 -0.14 6.58
CA TYR A 130 5.26 0.46 7.54
C TYR A 130 5.13 1.97 7.54
N THR A 131 5.52 2.57 8.65
CA THR A 131 5.67 4.02 8.74
C THR A 131 6.81 4.39 9.70
N THR A 132 7.12 5.68 9.80
CA THR A 132 8.10 6.22 10.73
C THR A 132 7.47 6.55 12.08
N GLU A 133 8.30 6.75 13.10
CA GLU A 133 7.84 7.06 14.47
C GLU A 133 7.08 8.39 14.55
N ASP A 134 7.42 9.35 13.70
CA ASP A 134 6.85 10.69 13.63
C ASP A 134 5.51 10.76 12.86
N ASP A 135 5.16 9.75 12.06
CA ASP A 135 3.90 9.73 11.30
C ASP A 135 2.75 9.14 12.13
N ILE A 136 2.34 9.91 13.14
CA ILE A 136 1.24 9.55 14.05
C ILE A 136 -0.08 9.36 13.30
N ALA A 137 -0.29 10.09 12.20
CA ALA A 137 -1.49 10.00 11.38
C ALA A 137 -1.60 8.62 10.69
N ALA A 138 -0.52 8.14 10.07
CA ALA A 138 -0.50 6.81 9.48
C ALA A 138 -0.67 5.71 10.54
N GLN A 139 0.01 5.84 11.68
CA GLN A 139 -0.14 4.87 12.78
C GLN A 139 -1.60 4.78 13.28
N LYS A 140 -2.31 5.90 13.40
CA LYS A 140 -3.74 5.91 13.74
C LYS A 140 -4.59 5.28 12.64
N ALA A 141 -4.30 5.58 11.37
CA ALA A 141 -5.01 5.00 10.23
C ALA A 141 -4.85 3.47 10.17
N PHE A 142 -3.65 2.94 10.41
CA PHE A 142 -3.39 1.50 10.49
C PHE A 142 -4.21 0.84 11.59
N ARG A 143 -4.19 1.39 12.82
CA ARG A 143 -4.97 0.86 13.94
C ARG A 143 -6.47 0.88 13.66
N ASN A 144 -6.99 2.00 13.15
CA ASN A 144 -8.40 2.14 12.79
C ASN A 144 -8.83 1.16 11.69
N ALA A 145 -7.91 0.81 10.78
CA ALA A 145 -8.13 -0.20 9.74
C ALA A 145 -7.95 -1.65 10.24
N GLY A 146 -7.65 -1.85 11.52
CA GLY A 146 -7.46 -3.17 12.12
C GLY A 146 -6.10 -3.81 11.85
N TYR A 147 -5.07 -3.02 11.50
CA TYR A 147 -3.71 -3.53 11.40
C TYR A 147 -3.07 -3.58 12.79
N SER A 148 -2.33 -4.66 13.05
CA SER A 148 -1.57 -4.87 14.28
C SER A 148 -0.13 -4.43 14.09
N PHE A 149 0.43 -3.75 15.10
CA PHE A 149 1.87 -3.53 15.19
C PHE A 149 2.57 -4.88 15.40
N ILE A 150 3.64 -5.14 14.63
CA ILE A 150 4.36 -6.41 14.66
C ILE A 150 5.73 -6.25 15.31
N THR A 151 6.54 -5.34 14.79
CA THR A 151 7.90 -5.10 15.28
C THR A 151 8.45 -3.78 14.71
N PHE A 152 9.61 -3.38 15.18
CA PHE A 152 10.42 -2.35 14.54
C PHE A 152 11.23 -2.93 13.38
N ALA A 153 11.60 -2.07 12.45
CA ALA A 153 12.50 -2.42 11.35
C ALA A 153 13.48 -1.29 11.05
N GLU A 154 14.54 -1.63 10.33
CA GLU A 154 15.47 -0.66 9.78
C GLU A 154 15.43 -0.69 8.25
N MET A 155 15.31 0.49 7.65
CA MET A 155 15.49 0.69 6.23
C MET A 155 16.87 1.27 5.94
N SER A 156 17.65 0.56 5.12
CA SER A 156 18.88 1.10 4.55
C SER A 156 18.56 2.28 3.64
N LEU A 157 19.17 3.45 3.84
CA LEU A 157 18.87 4.59 2.97
C LEU A 157 19.49 4.48 1.57
N ARG A 158 20.52 3.65 1.41
CA ARG A 158 21.21 3.38 0.13
C ARG A 158 20.44 2.35 -0.70
N THR A 159 20.14 1.18 -0.12
CA THR A 159 19.51 0.07 -0.86
C THR A 159 17.99 0.04 -0.72
N LYS A 160 17.45 0.81 0.23
CA LYS A 160 16.03 0.86 0.60
C LYS A 160 15.44 -0.46 1.11
N ILE A 161 16.27 -1.48 1.32
CA ILE A 161 15.86 -2.77 1.92
C ILE A 161 15.43 -2.52 3.37
N VAL A 162 14.28 -3.11 3.74
CA VAL A 162 13.70 -3.06 5.08
C VAL A 162 13.96 -4.39 5.77
N ARG A 163 14.63 -4.36 6.92
CA ARG A 163 14.92 -5.55 7.74
C ARG A 163 14.26 -5.42 9.10
N LEU A 164 13.52 -6.44 9.51
CA LEU A 164 12.92 -6.50 10.84
C LEU A 164 14.01 -6.52 11.91
N LEU A 165 13.78 -5.81 13.01
CA LEU A 165 14.57 -5.91 14.22
C LEU A 165 14.04 -7.10 15.04
N LYS A 166 14.97 -7.89 15.57
CA LYS A 166 14.68 -9.01 16.48
C LYS A 166 14.63 -8.50 17.90
#